data_AF-A0A225UEL6-F1
#
_entry.id   AF-A0A225UEL6-F1
#
_cell.length_a   1.000
_cell.length_b   1.000
_cell.length_c   1.000
_cell.angle_alpha   90.00
_cell.angle_beta   90.00
_cell.angle_gamma   90.00
#
_symmetry.space_group_name_H-M   'P 1'
#
loop_
_entity.id
_entity.type
_entity.pdbx_description
1 polymer ?
#
loop_
_entity_poly.entity_id
_entity_poly.type
_entity_poly.pdbx_seq_one_letter_code
_entity_poly.pdbx_strand_id
1 'polypeptide(L)'
;MARNRSPNPRPRQQRRRREDDTAADAAAETENGEQAPTDGNSRPAASHPTPPSTEDTMAMMRQMFEYMNTTQRQNQEQMSQMLQQQVLLQQQMLQAHVAAQKPQKKKGNPPQFNGETSDDLELWLFSTEQYYSNYSEEMQCESSEFVNTIFDNSDPTAQTWYRYFKVSLGEQPATWATFKRCICERFREADNQHKLLSRLHNLRWSGSQHSYTTKFLHLLSQLDSELPESVKRWYYQQNLRPETNAFVSQNVPSTLKEVSELAERYED
;
A
#
# COMPACT_ATOMS: atom_id res chain seq x y z
N MET A 1 37.69 -30.70 -21.91
CA MET A 1 36.85 -31.04 -23.08
C MET A 1 35.49 -30.38 -22.92
N ALA A 2 34.97 -29.78 -24.01
CA ALA A 2 33.61 -29.28 -24.32
C ALA A 2 32.82 -28.53 -23.21
N ARG A 3 32.69 -27.20 -23.26
CA ARG A 3 31.72 -26.40 -24.07
C ARG A 3 30.24 -26.67 -23.72
N ASN A 4 29.55 -25.68 -23.14
CA ASN A 4 28.49 -24.95 -23.88
C ASN A 4 28.05 -23.65 -23.20
N ARG A 5 27.91 -22.61 -24.04
CA ARG A 5 27.47 -21.24 -23.77
C ARG A 5 25.94 -21.14 -23.90
N SER A 6 25.33 -20.25 -23.11
CA SER A 6 24.23 -19.26 -23.38
C SER A 6 23.17 -19.51 -24.49
N PRO A 7 21.92 -18.98 -24.44
CA PRO A 7 21.67 -17.57 -24.09
C PRO A 7 20.33 -17.11 -23.47
N ASN A 8 20.45 -15.95 -22.85
CA ASN A 8 19.45 -14.96 -22.45
C ASN A 8 18.62 -14.43 -23.66
N PRO A 9 17.27 -14.38 -23.60
CA PRO A 9 16.47 -13.71 -24.61
C PRO A 9 16.11 -12.26 -24.21
N ARG A 10 16.65 -11.28 -24.96
CA ARG A 10 16.19 -9.88 -24.95
C ARG A 10 14.82 -9.75 -25.65
N PRO A 11 13.93 -8.84 -25.20
CA PRO A 11 12.75 -8.46 -25.96
C PRO A 11 13.12 -7.62 -27.20
N ARG A 12 12.44 -7.94 -28.31
CA ARG A 12 12.67 -7.47 -29.67
C ARG A 12 11.99 -6.12 -29.89
N GLN A 13 12.76 -5.14 -30.37
CA GLN A 13 12.22 -3.88 -30.90
C GLN A 13 11.37 -4.17 -32.15
N GLN A 14 10.13 -3.68 -32.18
CA GLN A 14 9.39 -3.50 -33.44
C GLN A 14 9.42 -2.02 -33.82
N ARG A 15 9.95 -1.77 -35.02
CA ARG A 15 10.02 -0.47 -35.67
C ARG A 15 9.28 -0.59 -37.01
N ARG A 16 8.57 0.50 -37.36
CA ARG A 16 7.97 0.85 -38.67
C ARG A 16 6.62 0.16 -38.93
N ARG A 17 5.63 0.81 -39.56
CA ARG A 17 5.68 1.71 -40.74
C ARG A 17 4.42 2.59 -40.78
N ARG A 18 4.59 3.86 -41.16
CA ARG A 18 3.57 4.67 -41.86
C ARG A 18 3.50 4.18 -43.31
N GLU A 19 2.32 4.19 -43.90
CA GLU A 19 2.08 4.46 -45.33
C GLU A 19 0.59 4.83 -45.48
N ASP A 20 0.37 5.96 -46.15
CA ASP A 20 -0.91 6.53 -46.58
C ASP A 20 -1.56 5.67 -47.67
N ASP A 21 -2.89 5.76 -47.85
CA ASP A 21 -3.53 5.94 -49.18
C ASP A 21 -5.08 6.04 -49.11
N THR A 22 -5.57 7.26 -49.37
CA THR A 22 -6.47 7.71 -50.45
C THR A 22 -7.61 6.83 -51.02
N ALA A 23 -8.73 7.54 -51.28
CA ALA A 23 -9.85 7.33 -52.22
C ALA A 23 -11.03 6.42 -51.77
N ALA A 24 -12.19 7.04 -51.50
CA ALA A 24 -13.37 7.13 -52.40
C ALA A 24 -14.40 6.07 -51.93
N ASP A 25 -15.72 6.17 -52.03
CA ASP A 25 -16.69 6.93 -52.81
C ASP A 25 -18.06 6.64 -52.14
N ALA A 26 -19.07 7.51 -52.27
CA ALA A 26 -20.49 7.12 -52.29
C ALA A 26 -21.41 8.34 -52.45
N ALA A 27 -22.13 8.33 -53.56
CA ALA A 27 -23.10 9.29 -54.06
C ALA A 27 -24.54 9.09 -53.54
N ALA A 28 -25.39 10.10 -53.77
CA ALA A 28 -26.80 10.01 -54.21
C ALA A 28 -27.33 11.46 -54.40
N GLU A 29 -27.58 11.95 -55.63
CA GLU A 29 -28.83 11.85 -56.41
C GLU A 29 -29.97 12.77 -55.88
N THR A 30 -30.83 13.47 -56.64
CA THR A 30 -30.99 13.92 -58.05
C THR A 30 -32.15 14.94 -58.08
N GLU A 31 -32.30 15.67 -59.21
CA GLU A 31 -33.54 16.20 -59.83
C GLU A 31 -33.75 17.72 -59.82
N ASN A 32 -34.25 18.39 -60.88
CA ASN A 32 -34.46 18.16 -62.32
C ASN A 32 -35.06 19.48 -62.88
N GLY A 33 -34.99 19.74 -64.19
CA GLY A 33 -35.93 20.68 -64.83
C GLY A 33 -35.33 21.76 -65.75
N GLU A 34 -35.59 21.59 -67.05
CA GLU A 34 -34.99 22.25 -68.20
C GLU A 34 -35.94 23.25 -68.87
N GLN A 35 -35.38 24.12 -69.74
CA GLN A 35 -35.96 24.76 -70.95
C GLN A 35 -35.99 26.31 -71.03
N ALA A 36 -35.35 26.80 -72.10
CA ALA A 36 -35.54 28.10 -72.77
C ALA A 36 -36.40 27.86 -74.05
N PRO A 37 -36.76 28.83 -74.95
CA PRO A 37 -36.33 30.24 -75.06
C PRO A 37 -37.44 31.25 -75.53
N THR A 38 -37.03 32.51 -75.76
CA THR A 38 -37.42 33.48 -76.83
C THR A 38 -37.79 34.91 -76.38
N ASP A 39 -36.96 35.83 -76.90
CA ASP A 39 -37.11 37.23 -77.31
C ASP A 39 -38.15 38.19 -76.66
N GLY A 40 -37.62 39.33 -76.21
CA GLY A 40 -38.41 40.50 -75.82
C GLY A 40 -37.54 41.69 -75.43
N ASN A 41 -37.06 42.42 -76.43
CA ASN A 41 -36.32 43.68 -76.35
C ASN A 41 -36.97 44.72 -75.41
N SER A 42 -36.24 45.23 -74.41
CA SER A 42 -36.28 46.65 -73.96
C SER A 42 -35.19 46.95 -72.92
N ARG A 43 -34.29 47.84 -73.33
CA ARG A 43 -33.22 48.49 -72.57
C ARG A 43 -33.78 49.28 -71.37
N PRO A 44 -33.03 49.38 -70.25
CA PRO A 44 -32.46 50.69 -69.93
C PRO A 44 -30.98 50.63 -69.54
N ALA A 45 -30.36 51.80 -69.72
CA ALA A 45 -29.01 52.24 -69.43
C ALA A 45 -28.11 51.35 -68.55
N ALA A 46 -26.96 50.99 -69.11
CA ALA A 46 -25.79 50.56 -68.38
C ALA A 46 -25.28 51.68 -67.45
N SER A 47 -25.23 51.42 -66.16
CA SER A 47 -24.37 52.13 -65.21
C SER A 47 -23.06 51.35 -65.09
N HIS A 48 -21.98 51.97 -65.57
CA HIS A 48 -20.62 51.50 -65.31
C HIS A 48 -20.33 51.52 -63.79
N PRO A 49 -19.68 50.48 -63.22
CA PRO A 49 -19.09 50.61 -61.89
C PRO A 49 -17.83 51.46 -61.99
N THR A 50 -17.82 52.56 -61.25
CA THR A 50 -16.67 53.43 -60.99
C THR A 50 -15.55 52.65 -60.27
N PRO A 51 -14.27 52.90 -60.55
CA PRO A 51 -13.17 52.29 -59.79
C PRO A 51 -13.17 52.79 -58.34
N PRO A 52 -12.86 51.94 -57.34
CA PRO A 52 -12.85 52.35 -55.94
C PRO A 52 -11.77 53.42 -55.67
N SER A 53 -12.13 54.38 -54.82
CA SER A 53 -11.23 55.44 -54.34
C SER A 53 -10.04 54.85 -53.56
N THR A 54 -8.88 55.50 -53.65
CA THR A 54 -7.66 55.11 -52.92
C THR A 54 -7.85 55.09 -51.39
N GLU A 55 -8.78 55.89 -50.85
CA GLU A 55 -9.16 55.86 -49.43
C GLU A 55 -9.89 54.58 -49.02
N ASP A 56 -10.80 54.06 -49.87
CA ASP A 56 -11.53 52.81 -49.60
C ASP A 56 -10.59 51.59 -49.62
N THR A 57 -9.59 51.59 -50.49
CA THR A 57 -8.57 50.53 -50.51
C THR A 57 -7.67 50.53 -49.27
N MET A 58 -7.35 51.69 -48.70
CA MET A 58 -6.56 51.79 -47.46
C MET A 58 -7.39 51.40 -46.22
N ALA A 59 -8.67 51.75 -46.19
CA ALA A 59 -9.59 51.31 -45.14
C ALA A 59 -9.75 49.79 -45.12
N MET A 60 -9.90 49.17 -46.31
CA MET A 60 -9.99 47.72 -46.44
C MET A 60 -8.70 47.01 -46.02
N MET A 61 -7.52 47.55 -46.36
CA MET A 61 -6.23 46.99 -45.90
C MET A 61 -6.06 47.07 -44.38
N ARG A 62 -6.50 48.16 -43.74
CA ARG A 62 -6.50 48.26 -42.26
C ARG A 62 -7.38 47.20 -41.62
N GLN A 63 -8.59 47.00 -42.15
CA GLN A 63 -9.51 45.99 -41.65
C GLN A 63 -8.94 44.58 -41.79
N MET A 64 -8.23 44.30 -42.89
CA MET A 64 -7.56 43.01 -43.10
C MET A 64 -6.40 42.79 -42.13
N PHE A 65 -5.63 43.85 -41.82
CA PHE A 65 -4.54 43.81 -40.83
C PHE A 65 -5.08 43.61 -39.41
N GLU A 66 -6.19 44.26 -39.07
CA GLU A 66 -6.89 44.06 -37.80
C GLU A 66 -7.46 42.65 -37.67
N TYR A 67 -8.07 42.12 -38.72
CA TYR A 67 -8.56 40.73 -38.74
C TYR A 67 -7.43 39.71 -38.58
N MET A 68 -6.30 39.92 -39.27
CA MET A 68 -5.15 39.04 -39.17
C MET A 68 -4.51 39.09 -37.78
N ASN A 69 -4.40 40.29 -37.20
CA ASN A 69 -3.85 40.49 -35.85
C ASN A 69 -4.77 39.90 -34.76
N THR A 70 -6.08 40.08 -34.88
CA THR A 70 -7.07 39.47 -33.97
C THR A 70 -7.09 37.95 -34.10
N THR A 71 -7.04 37.41 -35.32
CA THR A 71 -6.95 35.96 -35.57
C THR A 71 -5.67 35.37 -34.98
N GLN A 72 -4.53 36.05 -35.15
CA GLN A 72 -3.26 35.61 -34.60
C GLN A 72 -3.27 35.59 -33.06
N ARG A 73 -3.90 36.59 -32.44
CA ARG A 73 -4.04 36.67 -30.98
C ARG A 73 -4.94 35.57 -30.43
N GLN A 74 -6.09 35.32 -31.06
CA GLN A 74 -6.99 34.22 -30.71
C GLN A 74 -6.29 32.86 -30.80
N ASN A 75 -5.52 32.62 -31.85
CA ASN A 75 -4.81 31.37 -32.03
C ASN A 75 -3.74 31.16 -30.94
N GLN A 76 -3.08 32.24 -30.50
CA GLN A 76 -2.13 32.23 -29.40
C GLN A 76 -2.79 31.96 -28.04
N GLU A 77 -3.97 32.55 -27.80
CA GLU A 77 -4.78 32.31 -26.59
C GLU A 77 -5.32 30.88 -26.52
N GLN A 78 -5.75 30.33 -27.65
CA GLN A 78 -6.23 28.94 -27.71
C GLN A 78 -5.09 27.95 -27.40
N MET A 79 -3.89 28.20 -27.92
CA MET A 79 -2.71 27.37 -27.65
C MET A 79 -2.28 27.48 -26.19
N SER A 80 -2.34 28.66 -25.59
CA SER A 80 -1.99 28.85 -24.17
C SER A 80 -2.98 28.17 -23.22
N GLN A 81 -4.29 28.21 -23.53
CA GLN A 81 -5.29 27.45 -22.79
C GLN A 81 -5.07 25.95 -22.86
N MET A 82 -4.77 25.41 -24.05
CA MET A 82 -4.48 23.98 -24.20
C MET A 82 -3.26 23.56 -23.37
N LEU A 83 -2.19 24.36 -23.41
CA LEU A 83 -0.97 24.07 -22.65
C LEU A 83 -1.24 24.10 -21.14
N GLN A 84 -2.01 25.08 -20.66
CA GLN A 84 -2.39 25.17 -19.26
C GLN A 84 -3.22 23.96 -18.81
N GLN A 85 -4.15 23.50 -19.64
CA GLN A 85 -4.93 22.30 -19.36
C GLN A 85 -4.05 21.05 -19.29
N GLN A 86 -3.06 20.91 -20.19
CA GLN A 86 -2.11 19.79 -20.15
C GLN A 86 -1.25 19.80 -18.89
N VAL A 87 -0.78 20.97 -18.47
CA VAL A 87 0.00 21.12 -17.22
C VAL A 87 -0.85 20.77 -16.00
N LEU A 88 -2.11 21.19 -15.97
CA LEU A 88 -3.02 20.85 -14.88
C LEU A 88 -3.25 19.34 -14.78
N LEU A 89 -3.46 18.66 -15.92
CA LEU A 89 -3.64 17.21 -15.96
C LEU A 89 -2.38 16.47 -15.49
N GLN A 90 -1.21 16.91 -15.94
CA GLN A 90 0.08 16.35 -15.52
C GLN A 90 0.30 16.55 -14.01
N GLN A 91 -0.03 17.72 -13.48
CA GLN A 91 0.09 18.01 -12.06
C GLN A 91 -0.86 17.14 -11.23
N GLN A 92 -2.09 16.94 -11.69
CA GLN A 92 -3.06 16.07 -11.02
C GLN A 92 -2.58 14.61 -11.02
N MET A 93 -2.06 14.11 -12.14
CA MET A 93 -1.46 12.78 -12.24
C MET A 93 -0.27 12.62 -11.28
N LEU A 94 0.60 13.64 -11.19
CA LEU A 94 1.75 13.62 -10.29
C LEU A 94 1.31 13.64 -8.81
N GLN A 95 0.33 14.47 -8.46
CA GLN A 95 -0.23 14.51 -7.11
C GLN A 95 -0.90 13.18 -6.73
N ALA A 96 -1.65 12.56 -7.64
CA ALA A 96 -2.25 11.24 -7.41
C ALA A 96 -1.17 10.17 -7.18
N HIS A 97 -0.07 10.22 -7.95
CA HIS A 97 1.04 9.29 -7.77
C HIS A 97 1.77 9.50 -6.43
N VAL A 98 1.99 10.75 -6.03
CA VAL A 98 2.61 11.08 -4.74
C VAL A 98 1.70 10.73 -3.57
N ALA A 99 0.38 10.94 -3.70
CA ALA A 99 -0.60 10.57 -2.67
C ALA A 99 -0.77 9.05 -2.52
N ALA A 100 -0.62 8.30 -3.62
CA ALA A 100 -0.64 6.83 -3.59
C ALA A 100 0.63 6.22 -2.99
N GLN A 101 1.76 6.93 -3.01
CA GLN A 101 2.98 6.49 -2.33
C GLN A 101 2.85 6.75 -0.82
N LYS A 102 2.47 5.71 -0.07
CA LYS A 102 2.49 5.75 1.40
C LYS A 102 3.90 6.19 1.88
N PRO A 103 4.02 7.11 2.85
CA PRO A 103 5.30 7.63 3.30
C PRO A 103 6.15 6.49 3.89
N GLN A 104 7.12 6.04 3.10
CA GLN A 104 8.18 5.16 3.57
C GLN A 104 9.14 5.98 4.42
N LYS A 105 8.79 6.19 5.69
CA LYS A 105 9.83 6.47 6.70
C LYS A 105 10.84 5.35 6.56
N LYS A 106 12.11 5.68 6.34
CA LYS A 106 13.23 4.71 6.32
C LYS A 106 13.31 4.03 7.69
N LYS A 107 12.44 3.05 7.92
CA LYS A 107 12.66 2.02 8.94
C LYS A 107 13.87 1.22 8.43
N GLY A 108 14.68 0.69 9.35
CA GLY A 108 15.87 -0.12 9.01
C GLY A 108 15.49 -1.40 8.26
N ASN A 109 16.34 -2.41 8.29
CA ASN A 109 15.94 -3.70 7.71
C ASN A 109 14.72 -4.26 8.46
N PRO A 110 13.79 -4.96 7.76
CA PRO A 110 12.69 -5.64 8.42
C PRO A 110 13.22 -6.69 9.42
N PRO A 111 12.48 -6.98 10.49
CA PRO A 111 12.83 -8.07 11.42
C PRO A 111 12.96 -9.39 10.67
N GLN A 112 14.06 -10.11 10.90
CA GLN A 112 14.30 -11.42 10.29
C GLN A 112 13.92 -12.55 11.24
N PHE A 113 13.41 -13.64 10.68
CA PHE A 113 13.11 -14.89 11.38
C PHE A 113 13.81 -16.03 10.68
N ASN A 114 14.67 -16.74 11.40
CA ASN A 114 15.50 -17.80 10.83
C ASN A 114 14.82 -19.17 10.96
N GLY A 115 13.82 -19.27 11.85
CA GLY A 115 13.10 -20.51 12.12
C GLY A 115 13.87 -21.44 13.06
N GLU A 116 14.79 -20.90 13.85
CA GLU A 116 15.57 -21.67 14.83
C GLU A 116 14.84 -21.74 16.18
N THR A 117 15.12 -22.78 16.98
CA THR A 117 14.51 -22.94 18.32
C THR A 117 14.93 -21.86 19.32
N SER A 118 16.01 -21.13 19.02
CA SER A 118 16.45 -19.97 19.79
C SER A 118 15.77 -18.66 19.38
N ASP A 119 15.06 -18.63 18.25
CA ASP A 119 14.36 -17.44 17.81
C ASP A 119 13.14 -17.20 18.70
N ASP A 120 13.00 -15.97 19.21
CA ASP A 120 11.79 -15.54 19.90
C ASP A 120 10.73 -15.18 18.86
N LEU A 121 9.90 -16.18 18.52
CA LEU A 121 8.81 -16.03 17.54
C LEU A 121 7.83 -14.92 17.94
N GLU A 122 7.51 -14.78 19.23
CA GLU A 122 6.58 -13.74 19.70
C GLU A 122 7.17 -12.35 19.52
N LEU A 123 8.44 -12.18 19.90
CA LEU A 123 9.14 -10.92 19.69
C LEU A 123 9.26 -10.58 18.21
N TRP A 124 9.50 -11.56 17.35
CA TRP A 124 9.56 -11.35 15.90
C TRP A 124 8.20 -10.95 15.33
N LEU A 125 7.12 -11.65 15.69
CA LEU A 125 5.76 -11.31 15.27
C LEU A 125 5.39 -9.87 15.69
N PHE A 126 5.63 -9.54 16.96
CA PHE A 126 5.41 -8.19 17.48
C PHE A 126 6.23 -7.14 16.72
N SER A 127 7.54 -7.38 16.57
CA SER A 127 8.44 -6.45 15.86
C SER A 127 8.03 -6.26 14.41
N THR A 128 7.52 -7.31 13.76
CA THR A 128 7.03 -7.26 12.37
C THR A 128 5.77 -6.40 12.27
N GLU A 129 4.80 -6.58 13.17
CA GLU A 129 3.59 -5.73 13.22
C GLU A 129 3.95 -4.26 13.47
N GLN A 130 4.91 -3.98 14.36
CA GLN A 130 5.39 -2.63 14.60
C GLN A 130 6.15 -2.05 13.40
N TYR A 131 6.93 -2.87 12.71
CA TYR A 131 7.65 -2.46 11.50
C TYR A 131 6.67 -2.09 10.38
N TYR A 132 5.62 -2.88 10.19
CA TYR A 132 4.60 -2.65 9.15
C TYR A 132 3.37 -1.87 9.64
N SER A 133 3.46 -1.13 10.76
CA SER A 133 2.35 -0.36 11.33
C SER A 133 1.62 0.58 10.34
N ASN A 134 2.31 1.08 9.32
CA ASN A 134 1.74 1.96 8.29
C ASN A 134 0.95 1.21 7.20
N TYR A 135 1.04 -0.12 7.20
CA TYR A 135 0.34 -1.06 6.31
C TYR A 135 -0.72 -1.84 7.10
N SER A 136 -1.27 -1.23 8.15
CA SER A 136 -2.26 -1.89 9.02
C SER A 136 -3.50 -2.31 8.25
N GLU A 137 -3.93 -1.55 7.24
CA GLU A 137 -5.02 -1.90 6.35
C GLU A 137 -4.71 -3.17 5.57
N GLU A 138 -3.56 -3.24 4.89
CA GLU A 138 -3.13 -4.43 4.15
C GLU A 138 -2.96 -5.65 5.06
N MET A 139 -2.50 -5.45 6.29
CA MET A 139 -2.36 -6.50 7.30
C MET A 139 -3.72 -7.07 7.75
N GLN A 140 -4.78 -6.26 7.77
CA GLN A 140 -6.14 -6.69 8.12
C GLN A 140 -6.97 -7.13 6.91
N CYS A 141 -6.48 -6.91 5.69
CA CYS A 141 -7.14 -7.39 4.48
C CYS A 141 -7.17 -8.93 4.44
N GLU A 142 -8.27 -9.47 3.92
CA GLU A 142 -8.44 -10.90 3.61
C GLU A 142 -7.67 -11.28 2.32
N SER A 143 -6.40 -10.89 2.24
CA SER A 143 -5.52 -11.11 1.09
C SER A 143 -4.19 -11.73 1.52
N SER A 144 -3.44 -12.26 0.55
CA SER A 144 -2.09 -12.81 0.78
C SER A 144 -0.98 -11.75 0.62
N GLU A 145 -1.32 -10.52 0.21
CA GLU A 145 -0.34 -9.52 -0.22
C GLU A 145 0.61 -9.12 0.91
N PHE A 146 0.05 -8.94 2.10
CA PHE A 146 0.83 -8.59 3.28
C PHE A 146 1.83 -9.70 3.65
N VAL A 147 1.37 -10.94 3.71
CA VAL A 147 2.22 -12.08 4.06
C VAL A 147 3.29 -12.35 2.99
N ASN A 148 2.96 -12.18 1.70
CA ASN A 148 3.95 -12.25 0.63
C ASN A 148 5.06 -11.19 0.83
N THR A 149 4.69 -9.95 1.14
CA THR A 149 5.64 -8.84 1.35
C THR A 149 6.64 -9.13 2.47
N ILE A 150 6.21 -9.80 3.54
CA ILE A 150 7.08 -10.21 4.64
C ILE A 150 8.10 -11.27 4.18
N PHE A 151 7.66 -12.25 3.40
CA PHE A 151 8.50 -13.38 2.98
C PHE A 151 9.40 -13.10 1.78
N ASP A 152 9.10 -12.06 0.99
CA ASP A 152 9.98 -11.59 -0.08
C ASP A 152 11.40 -11.24 0.42
N ASN A 153 11.53 -10.88 1.71
CA ASN A 153 12.79 -10.51 2.36
C ASN A 153 13.26 -11.50 3.43
N SER A 154 12.63 -12.67 3.53
CA SER A 154 12.95 -13.68 4.55
C SER A 154 14.04 -14.64 4.08
N ASP A 155 14.72 -15.32 5.01
CA ASP A 155 15.75 -16.30 4.69
C ASP A 155 15.19 -17.54 3.94
N PRO A 156 16.03 -18.26 3.16
CA PRO A 156 15.58 -19.39 2.33
C PRO A 156 14.86 -20.51 3.11
N THR A 157 15.22 -20.74 4.37
CA THR A 157 14.58 -21.70 5.26
C THR A 157 13.12 -21.31 5.54
N ALA A 158 12.90 -20.04 5.90
CA ALA A 158 11.57 -19.49 6.16
C ALA A 158 10.72 -19.48 4.87
N GLN A 159 11.31 -19.11 3.72
CA GLN A 159 10.63 -19.17 2.42
C GLN A 159 10.20 -20.59 2.03
N THR A 160 11.02 -21.60 2.34
CA THR A 160 10.69 -23.00 2.04
C THR A 160 9.46 -23.45 2.82
N TRP A 161 9.38 -23.11 4.11
CA TRP A 161 8.19 -23.39 4.91
C TRP A 161 6.97 -22.62 4.41
N TYR A 162 7.12 -21.32 4.10
CA TYR A 162 6.02 -20.50 3.57
C TYR A 162 5.43 -21.09 2.29
N ARG A 163 6.27 -21.66 1.41
CA ARG A 163 5.81 -22.37 0.22
C ARG A 163 4.91 -23.56 0.57
N TYR A 164 5.29 -24.38 1.54
CA TYR A 164 4.46 -25.51 2.01
C TYR A 164 3.16 -25.04 2.65
N PHE A 165 3.22 -23.98 3.46
CA PHE A 165 2.05 -23.35 4.06
C PHE A 165 1.04 -22.88 3.00
N LYS A 166 1.50 -22.18 1.95
CA LYS A 166 0.64 -21.78 0.83
C LYS A 166 -0.02 -22.97 0.13
N VAL A 167 0.71 -24.05 -0.10
CA VAL A 167 0.14 -25.27 -0.69
C VAL A 167 -0.94 -25.87 0.22
N SER A 168 -0.75 -25.83 1.55
CA SER A 168 -1.72 -26.36 2.51
C SER A 168 -3.03 -25.55 2.60
N LEU A 169 -3.01 -24.28 2.23
CA LEU A 169 -4.20 -23.41 2.21
C LEU A 169 -5.07 -23.61 0.96
N GLY A 170 -4.53 -24.19 -0.11
CA GLY A 170 -5.24 -24.32 -1.39
C GLY A 170 -5.57 -22.94 -1.97
N GLU A 171 -6.85 -22.71 -2.25
CA GLU A 171 -7.35 -21.45 -2.82
C GLU A 171 -7.60 -20.35 -1.78
N GLN A 172 -7.46 -20.66 -0.49
CA GLN A 172 -7.70 -19.68 0.57
C GLN A 172 -6.55 -18.67 0.66
N PRO A 173 -6.84 -17.38 0.90
CA PRO A 173 -5.80 -16.39 1.09
C PRO A 173 -4.97 -16.68 2.34
N ALA A 174 -3.66 -16.49 2.24
CA ALA A 174 -2.75 -16.47 3.37
C ALA A 174 -2.90 -15.15 4.14
N THR A 175 -3.97 -15.02 4.91
CA THR A 175 -4.22 -13.82 5.73
C THR A 175 -3.24 -13.75 6.91
N TRP A 176 -3.00 -12.55 7.44
CA TRP A 176 -2.09 -12.38 8.57
C TRP A 176 -2.52 -13.20 9.79
N ALA A 177 -3.82 -13.28 10.09
CA ALA A 177 -4.34 -14.07 11.19
C ALA A 177 -4.08 -15.57 11.01
N THR A 178 -4.35 -16.11 9.82
CA THR A 178 -4.11 -17.52 9.49
C THR A 178 -2.63 -17.85 9.54
N PHE A 179 -1.80 -16.94 9.02
CA PHE A 179 -0.35 -17.05 9.07
C PHE A 179 0.17 -17.11 10.51
N LYS A 180 -0.19 -16.15 11.37
CA LYS A 180 0.24 -16.12 12.77
C LYS A 180 -0.09 -17.43 13.50
N ARG A 181 -1.31 -17.93 13.30
CA ARG A 181 -1.72 -19.21 13.87
C ARG A 181 -0.82 -20.36 13.40
N CYS A 182 -0.61 -20.49 12.10
CA CYS A 182 0.17 -21.61 11.55
C CYS A 182 1.67 -21.53 11.83
N ILE A 183 2.27 -20.34 11.87
CA ILE A 183 3.69 -20.20 12.24
C ILE A 183 3.89 -20.52 13.73
N CYS A 184 2.96 -20.10 14.60
CA CYS A 184 2.96 -20.50 16.00
C CYS A 184 2.80 -22.02 16.13
N GLU A 185 1.84 -22.66 15.46
CA GLU A 185 1.69 -24.13 15.49
C GLU A 185 2.94 -24.89 15.03
N ARG A 186 3.71 -24.32 14.08
CA ARG A 186 4.88 -24.97 13.50
C ARG A 186 6.13 -24.84 14.36
N PHE A 187 6.41 -23.65 14.85
CA PHE A 187 7.69 -23.31 15.50
C PHE A 187 7.58 -23.21 17.02
N ARG A 188 6.38 -23.05 17.57
CA ARG A 188 6.15 -23.16 19.00
C ARG A 188 6.13 -24.65 19.38
N GLU A 189 6.83 -25.00 20.45
CA GLU A 189 6.74 -26.36 20.99
C GLU A 189 5.30 -26.66 21.41
N ALA A 190 4.78 -27.84 21.07
CA ALA A 190 3.39 -28.22 21.39
C ALA A 190 3.07 -28.17 22.90
N ASP A 191 4.10 -28.29 23.74
CA ASP A 191 4.02 -28.20 25.19
C ASP A 191 4.53 -26.86 25.75
N ASN A 192 4.77 -25.83 24.94
CA ASN A 192 5.33 -24.56 25.40
C ASN A 192 4.47 -23.91 26.50
N GLN A 193 3.15 -23.87 26.32
CA GLN A 193 2.24 -23.37 27.35
C GLN A 193 2.33 -24.19 28.65
N HIS A 194 2.44 -25.52 28.53
CA HIS A 194 2.60 -26.40 29.67
C HIS A 194 3.96 -26.21 30.38
N LYS A 195 5.04 -26.02 29.61
CA LYS A 195 6.38 -25.70 30.12
C LYS A 195 6.40 -24.33 30.82
N LEU A 196 5.75 -23.32 30.26
CA LEU A 196 5.62 -21.99 30.87
C LEU A 196 4.83 -22.06 32.17
N LEU A 197 3.68 -22.74 32.19
CA LEU A 197 2.90 -22.95 33.41
C LEU A 197 3.69 -23.75 34.45
N SER A 198 4.46 -24.76 34.02
CA SER A 198 5.35 -25.52 34.91
C SER A 198 6.47 -24.64 35.48
N ARG A 199 7.07 -23.76 34.67
CA ARG A 199 8.06 -22.78 35.13
C ARG A 199 7.45 -21.77 36.08
N LEU A 200 6.23 -21.29 35.82
CA LEU A 200 5.50 -20.38 36.69
C LEU A 200 5.17 -21.04 38.04
N HIS A 201 4.71 -22.29 38.01
CA HIS A 201 4.45 -23.10 39.19
C HIS A 201 5.71 -23.32 40.03
N ASN A 202 6.84 -23.60 39.37
CA ASN A 202 8.12 -23.90 40.02
C ASN A 202 8.96 -22.66 40.32
N LEU A 203 8.52 -21.46 39.92
CA LEU A 203 9.24 -20.22 40.18
C LEU A 203 9.16 -19.91 41.67
N ARG A 204 10.23 -20.19 42.41
CA ARG A 204 10.34 -19.80 43.82
C ARG A 204 10.89 -18.38 43.96
N TRP A 205 10.49 -17.70 45.03
CA TRP A 205 11.14 -16.46 45.45
C TRP A 205 12.66 -16.67 45.57
N SER A 206 13.45 -15.73 45.03
CA SER A 206 14.91 -15.79 45.09
C SER A 206 15.53 -14.39 44.97
N GLY A 207 16.51 -14.07 45.81
CA GLY A 207 17.22 -12.78 45.75
C GLY A 207 16.44 -11.67 46.44
N SER A 208 15.68 -10.89 45.67
CA SER A 208 14.83 -9.79 46.13
C SER A 208 13.40 -9.91 45.59
N GLN A 209 12.43 -9.29 46.26
CA GLN A 209 11.05 -9.24 45.83
C GLN A 209 10.91 -8.67 44.41
N HIS A 210 11.66 -7.62 44.10
CA HIS A 210 11.67 -7.02 42.78
C HIS A 210 12.16 -7.99 41.69
N SER A 211 13.24 -8.75 41.95
CA SER A 211 13.77 -9.74 41.01
C SER A 211 12.77 -10.88 40.77
N TYR A 212 12.15 -11.38 41.84
CA TYR A 212 11.10 -12.39 41.75
C TYR A 212 9.90 -11.89 40.94
N THR A 213 9.41 -10.68 41.24
CA THR A 213 8.28 -10.06 40.55
C THR A 213 8.56 -9.89 39.06
N THR A 214 9.75 -9.40 38.71
CA THR A 214 10.16 -9.24 37.31
C THR A 214 10.16 -10.57 36.56
N LYS A 215 10.73 -11.63 37.15
CA LYS A 215 10.74 -12.97 36.55
C LYS A 215 9.31 -13.53 36.39
N PHE A 216 8.45 -13.32 37.38
CA PHE A 216 7.07 -13.76 37.34
C PHE A 216 6.27 -13.06 36.23
N LEU A 217 6.35 -11.74 36.15
CA LEU A 217 5.68 -10.95 35.11
C LEU A 217 6.19 -11.30 33.71
N HIS A 218 7.50 -11.56 33.57
CA HIS A 218 8.09 -12.00 32.31
C HIS A 218 7.58 -13.38 31.85
N LEU A 219 7.33 -14.31 32.77
CA LEU A 219 6.69 -15.59 32.43
C LEU A 219 5.22 -15.41 32.07
N LEU A 220 4.49 -14.55 32.79
CA LEU A 220 3.10 -14.24 32.46
C LEU A 220 2.95 -13.61 31.07
N SER A 221 3.87 -12.74 30.66
CA SER A 221 3.82 -12.10 29.34
C SER A 221 4.07 -13.06 28.18
N GLN A 222 4.58 -14.27 28.44
CA GLN A 222 4.80 -15.31 27.43
C GLN A 222 3.61 -16.27 27.28
N LEU A 223 2.59 -16.16 28.15
CA LEU A 223 1.38 -16.97 28.03
C LEU A 223 0.53 -16.46 26.86
N ASP A 224 -0.04 -17.40 26.10
CA ASP A 224 -0.91 -17.07 24.96
C ASP A 224 -2.28 -16.56 25.40
N SER A 225 -2.63 -16.76 26.68
CA SER A 225 -3.91 -16.43 27.25
C SER A 225 -3.75 -15.70 28.56
N GLU A 226 -4.61 -14.70 28.78
CA GLU A 226 -4.63 -13.99 30.05
C GLU A 226 -5.21 -14.87 31.16
N LEU A 227 -4.41 -15.08 32.22
CA LEU A 227 -4.88 -15.75 33.42
C LEU A 227 -5.78 -14.81 34.25
N PRO A 228 -6.87 -15.32 34.86
CA PRO A 228 -7.64 -14.55 35.82
C PRO A 228 -6.77 -14.01 36.96
N GLU A 229 -7.08 -12.83 37.49
CA GLU A 229 -6.31 -12.21 38.59
C GLU A 229 -6.20 -13.11 39.83
N SER A 230 -7.25 -13.86 40.15
CA SER A 230 -7.22 -14.84 41.25
C SER A 230 -6.15 -15.93 41.04
N VAL A 231 -5.98 -16.39 39.80
CA VAL A 231 -5.00 -17.42 39.42
C VAL A 231 -3.59 -16.83 39.43
N LYS A 232 -3.41 -15.62 38.88
CA LYS A 232 -2.13 -14.88 38.92
C LYS A 232 -1.66 -14.71 40.38
N ARG A 233 -2.56 -14.26 41.27
CA ARG A 233 -2.28 -14.11 42.71
C ARG A 233 -1.89 -15.44 43.36
N TRP A 234 -2.68 -16.49 43.12
CA TRP A 234 -2.40 -17.81 43.67
C TRP A 234 -1.01 -18.32 43.26
N TYR A 235 -0.66 -18.23 41.97
CA TYR A 235 0.66 -18.62 41.47
C TYR A 235 1.79 -17.81 42.09
N TYR A 236 1.58 -16.51 42.30
CA TYR A 236 2.59 -15.63 42.88
C TYR A 236 2.78 -15.90 44.37
N GLN A 237 1.68 -16.00 45.13
CA GLN A 237 1.68 -16.10 46.59
C GLN A 237 2.21 -17.44 47.09
N GLN A 238 1.88 -18.56 46.44
CA GLN A 238 2.31 -19.91 46.85
C GLN A 238 3.84 -20.08 46.86
N ASN A 239 4.55 -19.18 46.18
CA ASN A 239 5.98 -19.24 45.95
C ASN A 239 6.75 -18.14 46.71
N LEU A 240 6.06 -17.31 47.49
CA LEU A 240 6.65 -16.36 48.42
C LEU A 240 7.22 -17.07 49.65
N ARG A 241 8.06 -16.36 50.40
CA ARG A 241 8.49 -16.80 51.74
C ARG A 241 7.27 -16.98 52.65
N PRO A 242 7.25 -17.99 53.56
CA PRO A 242 6.10 -18.25 54.42
C PRO A 242 5.63 -17.03 55.22
N GLU A 243 6.56 -16.23 55.75
CA GLU A 243 6.29 -15.04 56.56
C GLU A 243 5.68 -13.92 55.73
N THR A 244 6.25 -13.64 54.56
CA THR A 244 5.70 -12.69 53.58
C THR A 244 4.32 -13.12 53.12
N ASN A 245 4.13 -14.41 52.81
CA ASN A 245 2.84 -14.94 52.39
C ASN A 245 1.77 -14.80 53.48
N ALA A 246 2.13 -15.02 54.75
CA ALA A 246 1.22 -14.82 55.88
C ALA A 246 0.80 -13.35 55.99
N PHE A 247 1.74 -12.40 55.90
CA PHE A 247 1.46 -10.97 55.91
C PHE A 247 0.54 -10.55 54.75
N VAL A 248 0.86 -10.98 53.53
CA VAL A 248 0.04 -10.68 52.34
C VAL A 248 -1.36 -11.28 52.48
N SER A 249 -1.48 -12.51 52.99
CA SER A 249 -2.78 -13.19 53.18
C SER A 249 -3.68 -12.47 54.18
N GLN A 250 -3.12 -11.88 55.25
CA GLN A 250 -3.88 -11.08 56.22
C GLN A 250 -4.50 -9.82 55.61
N ASN A 251 -3.87 -9.27 54.56
CA ASN A 251 -4.31 -8.06 53.89
C ASN A 251 -5.27 -8.31 52.71
N VAL A 252 -5.58 -9.58 52.42
CA VAL A 252 -6.59 -10.03 51.42
C VAL A 252 -6.53 -9.25 50.08
N PRO A 253 -5.40 -9.27 49.37
CA PRO A 253 -5.27 -8.55 48.11
C PRO A 253 -6.15 -9.16 47.02
N SER A 254 -6.71 -8.29 46.19
CA SER A 254 -7.62 -8.60 45.08
C SER A 254 -6.89 -8.72 43.74
N THR A 255 -5.75 -8.03 43.59
CA THR A 255 -4.95 -8.00 42.34
C THR A 255 -3.52 -8.50 42.55
N LEU A 256 -2.88 -8.94 41.46
CA LEU A 256 -1.45 -9.28 41.47
C LEU A 256 -0.58 -8.09 41.90
N LYS A 257 -0.96 -6.87 41.49
CA LYS A 257 -0.26 -5.64 41.84
C LYS A 257 -0.27 -5.42 43.36
N GLU A 258 -1.42 -5.54 44.00
CA GLU A 258 -1.54 -5.42 45.46
C GLU A 258 -0.70 -6.47 46.19
N VAL A 259 -0.71 -7.72 45.70
CA VAL A 259 0.16 -8.78 46.25
C VAL A 259 1.63 -8.39 46.16
N SER A 260 2.09 -7.90 45.01
CA SER A 260 3.50 -7.51 44.82
C SER A 260 3.91 -6.32 45.70
N GLU A 261 3.04 -5.32 45.84
CA GLU A 261 3.30 -4.16 46.69
C GLU A 261 3.34 -4.53 48.18
N LEU A 262 2.42 -5.39 48.64
CA LEU A 262 2.41 -5.88 50.02
C LEU A 262 3.65 -6.72 50.32
N ALA A 263 4.11 -7.52 49.36
CA ALA A 263 5.31 -8.32 49.52
C ALA A 263 6.58 -7.46 49.54
N GLU A 264 6.63 -6.38 48.75
CA GLU A 264 7.76 -5.43 48.72
C GLU A 264 7.83 -4.63 50.03
N ARG A 265 6.70 -4.14 50.53
CA ARG A 265 6.61 -3.45 51.85
C ARG A 265 7.02 -4.30 53.04
N TYR A 266 7.03 -5.62 52.91
CA TYR A 266 7.46 -6.53 53.97
C TYR A 266 8.97 -6.82 53.92
N GLU A 267 9.63 -6.60 52.77
CA GLU A 267 11.09 -6.71 52.64
C GLU A 267 11.84 -5.44 53.04
N ASP A 268 11.20 -4.26 52.92
CA ASP A 268 11.69 -2.96 53.42
C ASP A 268 11.62 -2.84 54.95
#